data_AF-R5KHA0-F1
#
_entry.id   AF-R5KHA0-F1
#
_cell.length_a   1.000
_cell.length_b   1.000
_cell.length_c   1.000
_cell.angle_alpha   90.00
_cell.angle_beta   90.00
_cell.angle_gamma   90.00
#
_symmetry.space_group_name_H-M   'P 1'
#
loop_
_entity.id
_entity.type
_entity.pdbx_description
1 polymer ?
#
loop_
_entity_poly.entity_id
_entity_poly.type
_entity_poly.pdbx_seq_one_letter_code
_entity_poly.pdbx_strand_id
1 'polypeptide(L)'
;MARQKNDGKGRLGGRAKGTPNKVTTNIKDWIVQVIDNNKQQMERDLKALSPKDRLAMLEKLMQYVVPKQKTEMEIKQIQENNNKKDEAEFDLSCVPKDLIMEVANYLLDAQYKKMANGQ
;
A
#
# COMPACT_ATOMS: atom_id res chain seq x y z
N MET A 1 -19.74 27.99 -22.70
CA MET A 1 -18.27 27.94 -22.52
C MET A 1 -17.96 27.14 -21.28
N ALA A 2 -17.11 26.11 -21.38
CA ALA A 2 -16.60 25.37 -20.23
C ALA A 2 -15.66 26.28 -19.42
N ARG A 3 -15.76 26.25 -18.09
CA ARG A 3 -14.95 27.13 -17.24
C ARG A 3 -13.51 26.61 -17.17
N GLN A 4 -12.54 27.51 -17.19
CA GLN A 4 -11.12 27.18 -17.21
C GLN A 4 -10.62 26.84 -15.79
N LYS A 5 -9.70 25.89 -15.66
CA LYS A 5 -9.07 25.55 -14.38
C LYS A 5 -8.31 26.78 -13.85
N ASN A 6 -8.60 27.19 -12.62
CA ASN A 6 -7.99 28.34 -11.92
C ASN A 6 -8.51 29.72 -12.37
N ASP A 7 -9.82 29.86 -12.65
CA ASP A 7 -10.51 31.10 -13.01
C ASP A 7 -10.74 32.09 -11.84
N GLY A 8 -10.10 31.86 -10.69
CA GLY A 8 -10.22 32.69 -9.50
C GLY A 8 -11.58 32.63 -8.78
N LYS A 9 -12.56 31.87 -9.29
CA LYS A 9 -13.94 31.79 -8.73
C LYS A 9 -14.19 30.54 -7.87
N GLY A 10 -13.13 29.94 -7.33
CA GLY A 10 -13.20 28.78 -6.44
C GLY A 10 -13.01 27.44 -7.16
N ARG A 11 -12.84 26.36 -6.37
CA ARG A 11 -12.48 25.04 -6.90
C ARG A 11 -13.61 24.46 -7.77
N LEU A 12 -13.36 24.34 -9.07
CA LEU A 12 -14.19 23.54 -9.97
C LEU A 12 -13.83 22.06 -9.84
N GLY A 13 -14.56 21.35 -8.96
CA GLY A 13 -14.45 19.90 -8.82
C GLY A 13 -14.77 19.44 -7.41
N GLY A 14 -15.27 18.20 -7.30
CA GLY A 14 -15.42 17.52 -6.02
C GLY A 14 -14.07 17.31 -5.31
N ARG A 15 -14.09 16.74 -4.10
CA ARG A 15 -12.85 16.42 -3.37
C ARG A 15 -11.97 15.52 -4.24
N ALA A 16 -10.67 15.79 -4.28
CA ALA A 16 -9.72 14.95 -4.99
C ALA A 16 -9.82 13.52 -4.43
N LYS A 17 -9.98 12.52 -5.32
CA LYS A 17 -10.08 11.11 -4.95
C LYS A 17 -8.86 10.74 -4.10
N GLY A 18 -9.10 10.19 -2.91
CA GLY A 18 -8.05 9.86 -1.94
C GLY A 18 -7.79 10.93 -0.87
N THR A 19 -8.45 12.10 -0.90
CA THR A 19 -8.37 13.06 0.21
C THR A 19 -9.08 12.46 1.44
N PRO A 20 -8.37 12.14 2.53
CA PRO A 20 -9.00 11.58 3.72
C PRO A 20 -10.02 12.56 4.31
N ASN A 21 -11.11 12.02 4.87
CA ASN A 21 -12.13 12.83 5.51
C ASN A 21 -11.56 13.48 6.78
N LYS A 22 -11.66 14.81 6.91
CA LYS A 22 -11.15 15.59 8.06
C LYS A 22 -11.60 15.03 9.42
N VAL A 23 -12.86 14.58 9.52
CA VAL A 23 -13.42 13.94 10.73
C VAL A 23 -12.73 12.61 11.02
N THR A 24 -12.47 11.80 9.98
CA THR A 24 -11.75 10.52 10.10
C THR A 24 -10.31 10.72 10.57
N THR A 25 -9.64 11.79 10.13
CA THR A 25 -8.30 12.14 10.62
C THR A 25 -8.34 12.48 12.11
N ASN A 26 -9.28 13.32 12.53
CA ASN A 26 -9.39 13.74 13.95
C ASN A 26 -9.65 12.55 14.90
N ILE A 27 -10.49 11.60 14.50
CA ILE A 27 -10.74 10.38 15.30
C ILE A 27 -9.49 9.51 15.37
N LYS A 28 -8.74 9.35 14.28
CA LYS A 28 -7.48 8.57 14.28
C LYS A 28 -6.46 9.19 15.23
N ASP A 29 -6.28 10.50 15.14
CA ASP A 29 -5.33 11.23 15.99
C ASP A 29 -5.73 11.11 17.47
N TRP A 30 -7.04 11.19 17.77
CA TRP A 30 -7.55 10.99 19.11
C TRP A 30 -7.29 9.56 19.62
N ILE A 31 -7.54 8.53 18.81
CA ILE A 31 -7.27 7.13 19.21
C ILE A 31 -5.77 6.92 19.52
N VAL A 32 -4.88 7.46 18.68
CA VAL A 32 -3.43 7.40 18.92
C VAL A 32 -3.09 8.06 20.26
N GLN A 33 -3.60 9.26 20.50
CA GLN A 33 -3.38 9.96 21.77
C GLN A 33 -3.89 9.19 22.98
N VAL A 34 -5.08 8.57 22.88
CA VAL A 34 -5.63 7.75 23.97
C VAL A 34 -4.71 6.57 24.27
N ILE A 35 -4.19 5.88 23.25
CA ILE A 35 -3.27 4.75 23.43
C ILE A 35 -1.96 5.22 24.07
N ASP A 36 -1.37 6.30 23.55
CA ASP A 36 -0.09 6.83 24.05
C ASP A 36 -0.20 7.29 25.51
N ASN A 37 -1.29 7.98 25.85
CA ASN A 37 -1.53 8.46 27.21
C ASN A 37 -1.73 7.32 28.21
N ASN A 38 -2.28 6.18 27.79
CA ASN A 38 -2.52 5.03 28.65
C ASN A 38 -1.35 4.04 28.72
N LYS A 39 -0.28 4.25 27.93
CA LYS A 39 0.85 3.32 27.86
C LYS A 39 1.49 3.04 29.23
N GLN A 40 1.75 4.09 30.01
CA GLN A 40 2.33 3.94 31.36
C GLN A 40 1.40 3.18 32.30
N GLN A 41 0.09 3.37 32.18
CA GLN A 41 -0.89 2.65 32.99
C GLN A 41 -0.90 1.17 32.62
N MET A 42 -0.93 0.85 31.33
CA MET A 42 -0.86 -0.53 30.85
C MET A 42 0.39 -1.27 31.31
N GLU A 43 1.55 -0.60 31.36
CA GLU A 43 2.78 -1.19 31.89
C GLU A 43 2.68 -1.51 33.39
N ARG A 44 2.00 -0.65 34.17
CA ARG A 44 1.73 -0.91 35.59
C ARG A 44 0.76 -2.08 35.76
N ASP A 45 -0.32 -2.11 34.99
CA ASP A 45 -1.31 -3.18 35.04
C ASP A 45 -0.69 -4.53 34.66
N LEU A 46 0.19 -4.56 33.65
CA LEU A 46 0.95 -5.75 33.27
C LEU A 46 1.86 -6.24 34.39
N LYS A 47 2.48 -5.35 35.16
CA LYS A 47 3.31 -5.72 36.31
C LYS A 47 2.48 -6.24 37.49
N ALA A 48 1.28 -5.67 37.68
CA ALA A 48 0.36 -6.05 38.76
C ALA A 48 -0.33 -7.41 38.53
N LEU A 49 -0.39 -7.89 37.29
CA LEU A 49 -0.96 -9.20 36.95
C LEU A 49 -0.18 -10.37 37.59
N SER A 50 -0.91 -11.46 37.82
CA SER A 50 -0.31 -12.73 38.26
C SER A 50 0.72 -13.22 37.24
N PRO A 51 1.76 -13.97 37.65
CA PRO A 51 2.80 -14.44 36.74
C PRO A 51 2.25 -15.21 35.53
N LYS A 52 1.21 -16.03 35.73
CA LYS A 52 0.57 -16.81 34.67
C LYS A 52 -0.21 -15.92 33.70
N ASP A 53 -1.00 -14.98 34.21
CA ASP A 53 -1.82 -14.10 33.37
C ASP A 53 -0.97 -13.10 32.58
N ARG A 54 0.13 -12.64 33.20
CA ARG A 54 1.13 -11.81 32.53
C ARG A 54 1.74 -12.53 31.32
N LEU A 55 2.13 -13.79 31.46
CA LEU A 55 2.64 -14.59 30.35
C LEU A 55 1.60 -14.80 29.24
N ALA A 56 0.35 -15.10 29.62
CA ALA A 56 -0.74 -15.27 28.66
C ALA A 56 -1.06 -13.97 27.89
N MET A 57 -1.02 -12.81 28.55
CA MET A 57 -1.19 -11.51 27.89
C MET A 57 -0.03 -11.20 26.94
N LEU A 58 1.21 -11.48 27.34
CA LEU A 58 2.38 -11.29 26.48
C LEU A 58 2.34 -12.19 25.24
N GLU A 59 1.92 -13.46 25.39
CA GLU A 59 1.72 -14.38 24.26
C GLU A 59 0.74 -13.81 23.24
N LYS A 60 -0.39 -13.25 23.69
CA LYS A 60 -1.38 -12.62 22.81
C LYS A 60 -0.82 -11.39 22.10
N LEU A 61 -0.02 -10.57 22.77
CA LEU A 61 0.61 -9.39 22.18
C LEU A 61 1.68 -9.78 21.14
N MET A 62 2.45 -10.85 21.37
CA MET A 62 3.46 -11.33 20.43
C MET A 62 2.91 -11.65 19.04
N GLN A 63 1.64 -12.07 18.95
CA GLN A 63 0.99 -12.36 17.68
C GLN A 63 0.88 -11.16 16.73
N TYR A 64 0.96 -9.93 17.26
CA TYR A 64 0.85 -8.68 16.51
C TYR A 64 2.21 -7.98 16.34
N VAL A 65 3.20 -8.31 17.17
CA VAL A 65 4.54 -7.71 17.12
C VAL A 65 5.50 -8.58 16.30
N VAL A 66 5.39 -9.90 16.43
CA VAL A 66 6.26 -10.85 15.74
C VAL A 66 5.57 -11.29 14.45
N PRO A 67 6.23 -11.18 13.28
CA PRO A 67 5.74 -11.77 12.04
C PRO A 67 5.52 -13.27 12.25
N LYS A 68 4.25 -13.72 12.20
CA LYS A 68 3.96 -15.16 12.21
C LYS A 68 4.55 -15.77 10.95
N GLN A 69 5.27 -16.88 11.11
CA GLN A 69 5.68 -17.69 9.96
C GLN A 69 4.41 -18.15 9.26
N LYS A 70 4.21 -17.64 8.05
CA LYS A 70 3.06 -17.99 7.22
C LYS A 70 3.19 -19.44 6.83
N THR A 71 2.10 -20.16 6.90
CA THR A 71 2.08 -21.56 6.44
C THR A 71 2.35 -21.57 4.94
N GLU A 72 2.98 -22.62 4.40
CA GLU A 72 3.30 -22.71 2.97
C GLU A 72 2.08 -22.47 2.07
N MET A 73 0.88 -22.87 2.53
CA MET A 73 -0.40 -22.62 1.85
C MET A 73 -0.77 -21.12 1.80
N GLU A 74 -0.52 -20.37 2.87
CA GLU A 74 -0.81 -18.92 2.93
C GLU A 74 0.17 -18.13 2.05
N ILE A 75 1.43 -18.58 1.97
CA ILE A 75 2.44 -17.99 1.09
C ILE A 75 2.02 -18.14 -0.38
N LYS A 76 1.56 -19.33 -0.79
CA LYS A 76 1.09 -19.60 -2.16
C LYS A 76 -0.10 -18.70 -2.53
N GLN A 77 -1.08 -18.55 -1.63
CA GLN A 77 -2.23 -17.66 -1.85
C GLN A 77 -1.84 -16.18 -1.97
N ILE A 78 -0.85 -15.71 -1.20
CA ILE A 78 -0.37 -14.33 -1.31
C ILE A 78 0.35 -14.11 -2.64
N GLN A 79 1.15 -15.08 -3.10
CA GLN A 79 1.82 -15.01 -4.40
C GLN A 79 0.80 -14.99 -5.55
N GLU A 80 -0.20 -15.86 -5.54
CA GLU A 80 -1.28 -15.87 -6.54
C GLU A 80 -2.07 -14.55 -6.58
N ASN A 81 -2.35 -13.96 -5.43
CA ASN A 81 -3.06 -12.67 -5.35
C ASN A 81 -2.22 -11.48 -5.84
N ASN A 82 -0.90 -11.55 -5.73
CA ASN A 82 -0.01 -10.53 -6.28
C ASN A 82 0.14 -10.72 -7.80
N ASN A 83 0.35 -11.95 -8.27
CA ASN A 83 0.43 -12.26 -9.69
C ASN A 83 -0.88 -11.88 -10.42
N LYS A 84 -2.07 -12.12 -9.83
CA LYS A 84 -3.35 -11.67 -10.39
C LYS A 84 -3.49 -10.15 -10.53
N LYS A 85 -2.73 -9.35 -9.77
CA LYS A 85 -2.70 -7.89 -9.92
C LYS A 85 -1.76 -7.46 -11.04
N ASP A 86 -0.68 -8.20 -11.23
CA ASP A 86 0.30 -7.97 -12.29
C ASP A 86 -0.21 -8.48 -13.66
N GLU A 87 -1.10 -9.48 -13.65
CA GLU A 87 -1.82 -10.01 -14.83
C GLU A 87 -3.16 -9.31 -15.10
N ALA A 88 -3.41 -8.13 -14.53
CA ALA A 88 -4.44 -7.26 -15.10
C ALA A 88 -4.00 -6.91 -16.53
N GLU A 89 -4.51 -7.68 -17.50
CA GLU A 89 -4.26 -7.59 -18.93
C GLU A 89 -4.11 -6.11 -19.31
N PHE A 90 -2.87 -5.69 -19.62
CA PHE A 90 -2.61 -4.30 -19.96
C PHE A 90 -3.33 -4.04 -21.28
N ASP A 91 -4.50 -3.40 -21.20
CA ASP A 91 -5.37 -3.19 -22.35
C ASP A 91 -4.75 -2.19 -23.33
N LEU A 92 -4.02 -2.71 -24.31
CA LEU A 92 -3.42 -1.94 -25.41
C LEU A 92 -4.46 -1.52 -26.47
N SER A 93 -5.75 -1.81 -26.31
CA SER A 93 -6.78 -1.44 -27.31
C SER A 93 -6.86 0.07 -27.57
N CYS A 94 -6.45 0.88 -26.59
CA CYS A 94 -6.39 2.34 -26.70
C CYS A 94 -5.13 2.87 -27.39
N VAL A 95 -4.14 2.02 -27.66
CA VAL A 95 -2.86 2.43 -28.26
C VAL A 95 -2.90 2.16 -29.77
N PRO A 96 -2.62 3.16 -30.62
CA PRO A 96 -2.51 2.95 -32.07
C PRO A 96 -1.43 1.92 -32.40
N LYS A 97 -1.73 1.00 -33.32
CA LYS A 97 -0.84 -0.10 -33.72
C LYS A 97 0.53 0.39 -34.21
N ASP A 98 0.56 1.51 -34.91
CA ASP A 98 1.80 2.08 -35.47
C ASP A 98 2.80 2.48 -34.37
N LEU A 99 2.28 3.02 -33.26
CA LEU A 99 3.10 3.41 -32.11
C LEU A 99 3.66 2.19 -31.37
N ILE A 100 2.88 1.12 -31.27
CA ILE A 100 3.32 -0.16 -30.68
C ILE A 100 4.48 -0.73 -31.51
N MET A 101 4.35 -0.69 -32.85
CA MET A 101 5.38 -1.17 -33.77
C MET A 101 6.66 -0.33 -33.71
N GLU A 102 6.53 1.00 -33.60
CA GLU A 102 7.69 1.89 -33.46
C GLU A 102 8.49 1.61 -32.18
N VAL A 103 7.80 1.45 -31.06
CA VAL A 103 8.42 1.09 -29.77
C VAL A 103 9.09 -0.29 -29.86
N ALA A 104 8.45 -1.27 -30.52
CA ALA A 104 9.02 -2.60 -30.70
C ALA A 104 10.32 -2.56 -31.49
N ASN A 105 10.37 -1.80 -32.58
CA ASN A 105 11.57 -1.64 -33.41
C ASN A 105 12.70 -0.97 -32.61
N TYR A 106 12.39 0.07 -31.85
CA TYR A 106 13.38 0.75 -31.01
C TYR A 106 13.99 -0.18 -29.95
N LEU A 107 13.16 -1.04 -29.34
CA LEU A 107 13.62 -2.03 -28.37
C LEU A 107 14.51 -3.09 -29.02
N LEU A 108 14.18 -3.56 -30.22
CA LEU A 108 15.01 -4.51 -30.97
C LEU A 108 16.38 -3.91 -31.29
N ASP A 109 16.41 -2.68 -31.81
CA ASP A 109 17.64 -1.97 -32.11
C ASP A 109 18.51 -1.77 -30.87
N ALA A 110 17.90 -1.45 -29.73
CA ALA A 110 18.61 -1.32 -28.47
C ALA A 110 19.24 -2.65 -28.02
N GLN A 111 18.56 -3.78 -28.25
CA GLN A 111 19.10 -5.11 -27.96
C GLN A 111 20.26 -5.46 -28.89
N TYR A 112 20.13 -5.20 -30.19
CA TYR A 112 21.22 -5.43 -31.15
C TYR A 112 22.47 -4.60 -30.82
N LYS A 113 22.29 -3.32 -30.46
CA LYS A 113 23.40 -2.45 -30.02
C LYS A 113 24.05 -2.94 -28.73
N LYS A 114 23.28 -3.49 -27.80
CA LYS A 114 23.83 -4.11 -26.57
C LYS A 114 24.67 -5.35 -26.87
N MET A 115 24.24 -6.19 -27.82
CA MET A 115 25.01 -7.37 -28.25
C MET A 115 26.28 -6.99 -29.02
N ALA A 116 26.22 -5.92 -29.83
CA ALA A 116 27.37 -5.43 -30.59
C ALA A 116 28.43 -4.72 -29.71
N ASN A 117 28.02 -4.07 -28.62
CA ASN A 117 28.91 -3.36 -27.69
C ASN A 117 29.40 -4.23 -26.51
N GLY A 118 29.10 -5.54 -26.53
CA GLY A 118 29.45 -6.51 -25.49
C GLY A 118 30.64 -7.42 -25.83
N GLN A 119 31.48 -7.06 -26.80
CA GLN A 119 32.80 -7.66 -27.06
C GLN A 119 33.91 -6.66 -26.74
#